data_AF-A0A7X0M766-F1
#
_entry.id   AF-A0A7X0M766-F1
#
_cell.length_a   1.000
_cell.length_b   1.000
_cell.length_c   1.000
_cell.angle_alpha   90.00
_cell.angle_beta   90.00
_cell.angle_gamma   90.00
#
_symmetry.space_group_name_H-M   'P 1'
#
loop_
_entity.id
_entity.type
_entity.pdbx_description
1 polymer ?
#
loop_
_entity_poly.entity_id
_entity_poly.type
_entity_poly.pdbx_seq_one_letter_code
_entity_poly.pdbx_strand_id
1 'polypeptide(L)' 'MSGVDYPVTKEQLLEHAKSHKADEKAMEALRQLPEGTFDGPNAVSKAVART' A
#
# COMPACT_ATOMS: atom_id res chain seq x y z
N MET A 1 -5.00 -16.02 -7.34
CA MET A 1 -3.95 -15.38 -6.53
C MET A 1 -3.78 -13.98 -7.06
N SER A 2 -4.46 -13.00 -6.51
CA SER A 2 -4.31 -11.60 -6.92
C SER A 2 -3.90 -10.82 -5.69
N GLY A 3 -2.69 -11.11 -5.23
CA GLY A 3 -1.96 -10.27 -4.29
C GLY A 3 -1.10 -9.29 -5.08
N VAL A 4 -0.66 -8.22 -4.42
CA VAL A 4 0.39 -7.35 -4.94
C VAL A 4 1.69 -8.16 -5.05
N ASP A 5 2.43 -8.01 -6.15
CA ASP A 5 3.71 -8.70 -6.36
C ASP A 5 4.81 -8.01 -5.55
N TYR A 6 4.91 -8.39 -4.28
CA TYR A 6 5.93 -7.89 -3.37
C TYR A 6 7.34 -8.38 -3.74
N PRO A 7 8.40 -7.61 -3.44
CA PRO A 7 8.37 -6.30 -2.78
C PRO A 7 7.92 -5.16 -3.71
N VAL A 8 7.19 -4.19 -3.16
CA VAL A 8 6.70 -3.00 -3.90
C VAL A 8 7.00 -1.71 -3.15
N THR A 9 7.20 -0.61 -3.88
CA THR A 9 7.33 0.72 -3.30
C THR A 9 5.96 1.31 -2.92
N LYS A 10 5.98 2.35 -2.07
CA LYS A 10 4.79 3.15 -1.76
C LYS A 10 4.09 3.66 -3.03
N GLU A 11 4.85 4.13 -4.02
CA GLU A 11 4.28 4.65 -5.27
C GLU A 11 3.60 3.53 -6.06
N GLN A 12 4.24 2.36 -6.16
CA GLN A 12 3.65 1.18 -6.81
C GLN A 12 2.37 0.72 -6.09
N LEU A 13 2.33 0.78 -4.75
CA LEU A 13 1.11 0.50 -3.98
C LEU A 13 0.00 1.51 -4.29
N LEU A 14 0.33 2.80 -4.38
CA LEU A 14 -0.63 3.85 -4.73
C LEU A 14 -1.16 3.69 -6.15
N GLU A 15 -0.30 3.38 -7.11
CA GLU A 15 -0.70 3.10 -8.50
C GLU A 15 -1.56 1.86 -8.60
N HIS A 16 -1.16 0.77 -7.93
CA HIS A 16 -1.93 -0.47 -7.87
C HIS A 16 -3.31 -0.22 -7.24
N ALA A 17 -3.36 0.38 -6.05
CA ALA A 17 -4.60 0.72 -5.37
C ALA A 17 -5.52 1.61 -6.23
N LYS A 18 -4.95 2.63 -6.89
CA LYS A 18 -5.68 3.50 -7.82
C LYS A 18 -6.24 2.72 -9.02
N SER A 19 -5.44 1.85 -9.63
CA SER A 19 -5.86 1.03 -10.78
C SER A 19 -6.97 0.04 -10.41
N HIS A 20 -6.97 -0.44 -9.15
CA HIS A 20 -7.96 -1.33 -8.58
C HIS A 20 -9.18 -0.60 -7.97
N LYS A 21 -9.30 0.73 -8.18
CA LYS A 21 -10.38 1.56 -7.62
C LYS A 21 -10.52 1.42 -6.09
N ALA A 22 -9.38 1.38 -5.40
CA ALA A 22 -9.37 1.44 -3.94
C ALA A 22 -10.13 2.68 -3.46
N ASP A 23 -10.84 2.52 -2.35
CA ASP A 23 -11.59 3.59 -1.73
C ASP A 23 -10.66 4.69 -1.19
N GLU A 24 -11.24 5.87 -0.97
CA GLU A 24 -10.48 7.05 -0.57
C GLU A 24 -9.73 6.84 0.75
N LYS A 25 -10.31 6.10 1.71
CA LYS A 25 -9.66 5.78 2.98
C LYS A 25 -8.42 4.92 2.79
N ALA A 26 -8.49 3.90 1.92
CA ALA A 26 -7.32 3.08 1.60
C ALA A 26 -6.24 3.91 0.88
N MET A 27 -6.63 4.76 -0.07
CA MET A 27 -5.69 5.65 -0.75
C MET A 27 -5.03 6.66 0.20
N GLU A 28 -5.78 7.20 1.16
CA GLU A 28 -5.27 8.13 2.17
C GLU A 28 -4.29 7.43 3.11
N ALA A 29 -4.65 6.25 3.63
CA ALA A 29 -3.77 5.42 4.44
C ALA A 29 -2.44 5.11 3.72
N LEU A 30 -2.51 4.74 2.44
CA LEU A 30 -1.32 4.48 1.61
C LEU A 30 -0.46 5.74 1.39
N ARG A 31 -1.07 6.93 1.30
CA ARG A 31 -0.32 8.20 1.15
C ARG A 31 0.44 8.58 2.42
N GLN A 32 -0.10 8.23 3.59
CA GLN A 32 0.53 8.51 4.89
C GLN A 32 1.69 7.56 5.22
N LEU A 33 1.82 6.46 4.46
CA LEU A 33 2.95 5.54 4.62
C LEU A 33 4.29 6.25 4.41
N PRO A 34 5.34 5.87 5.18
CA PRO A 34 6.68 6.36 4.93
C PRO A 34 7.16 5.90 3.55
N GLU A 35 8.03 6.71 2.94
CA GLU A 35 8.74 6.30 1.72
C GLU A 35 9.58 5.06 2.02
N GLY A 36 9.46 4.04 1.17
CA GLY A 36 10.10 2.76 1.39
C GLY A 36 9.53 1.63 0.54
N THR A 37 10.13 0.46 0.75
CA THR A 37 9.71 -0.79 0.11
C THR A 37 8.97 -1.65 1.14
N PHE A 38 7.87 -2.25 0.72
CA PHE A 38 7.07 -3.16 1.52
C PHE A 38 7.27 -4.57 0.99
N ASP A 39 7.52 -5.52 1.88
CA ASP A 39 7.80 -6.91 1.51
C ASP A 39 6.55 -7.81 1.55
N GLY A 40 5.41 -7.25 1.94
CA GLY A 40 4.17 -8.02 2.05
C GLY A 40 2.99 -7.21 2.58
N PRO A 41 1.78 -7.79 2.51
CA PRO A 41 0.57 -7.14 3.02
C PRO A 41 0.66 -6.88 4.53
N ASN A 42 1.36 -7.75 5.28
CA ASN A 42 1.63 -7.53 6.71
C ASN A 42 2.44 -6.26 6.97
N ALA A 43 3.41 -5.94 6.11
CA ALA A 43 4.22 -4.72 6.24
C ALA A 43 3.36 -3.48 6.01
N VAL A 44 2.47 -3.52 5.01
CA VAL A 44 1.50 -2.45 4.73
C VAL A 44 0.52 -2.28 5.90
N SER A 45 -0.12 -3.36 6.36
CA SER A 45 -1.06 -3.29 7.50
C SER A 45 -0.40 -2.76 8.77
N LYS A 46 0.85 -3.16 9.04
CA LYS A 46 1.61 -2.68 10.21
C LYS A 46 1.97 -1.20 10.09
N ALA A 47 2.24 -0.73 8.87
CA ALA A 47 2.59 0.65 8.64
C ALA A 47 1.35 1.55 8.72
N VAL A 48 0.21 1.14 8.13
CA VAL A 48 -1.07 1.86 8.27
C VAL A 48 -1.54 1.92 9.73
N ALA A 49 -1.41 0.83 10.50
CA ALA A 49 -1.81 0.79 11.91
C ALA A 49 -0.97 1.68 12.84
N ARG A 50 0.14 2.26 12.36
CA ARG A 50 1.03 3.15 13.11
C ARG A 50 0.85 4.64 12.76
N THR A 51 -0.11 4.95 11.89
CA THR A 51 -0.47 6.30 11.43
C THR A 51 -1.81 6.68 12.01
#